data_AF-A0A822EB50-F1
#
_entry.id   AF-A0A822EB50-F1
#
_cell.length_a   1.000
_cell.length_b   1.000
_cell.length_c   1.000
_cell.angle_alpha   90.00
_cell.angle_beta   90.00
_cell.angle_gamma   90.00
#
_symmetry.space_group_name_H-M   'P 1'
#
loop_
_entity.id
_entity.type
_entity.pdbx_description
1 polymer ?
#
loop_
_entity_poly.entity_id
_entity_poly.type
_entity_poly.pdbx_seq_one_letter_code
_entity_poly.pdbx_strand_id
1 'polypeptide(L)'
;ALPKEQGRFRGVDKEFREIMSEISSNPRLVIFAQRKDLSNILKSMLDQLGRCQKALNELLEEKRSIFPRFYFIGDDDLLEILGQSTNPTVIQTHLKKLFAGIHTVQFDETNQNILGMRSLDGELVPLTKQIRITPSVEDWL
;
A
#
# COMPACT_ATOMS: atom_id res chain seq x y z
N ALA A 1 -7.49 -1.49 2.11
CA ALA A 1 -6.61 -1.73 3.28
C ALA A 1 -7.33 -1.55 4.62
N LEU A 2 -8.13 -0.50 4.90
CA LEU A 2 -8.91 -0.45 6.17
C LEU A 2 -10.37 -0.02 5.93
N PRO A 3 -11.35 -0.95 5.88
CA PRO A 3 -12.75 -0.62 5.63
C PRO A 3 -13.33 0.38 6.65
N LYS A 4 -12.90 0.28 7.91
CA LYS A 4 -13.34 1.16 9.00
C LYS A 4 -12.80 2.59 8.87
N GLU A 5 -11.57 2.74 8.38
CA GLU A 5 -10.93 4.05 8.22
C GLU A 5 -11.16 4.67 6.83
N GLN A 6 -11.65 3.88 5.87
CA GLN A 6 -11.94 4.34 4.51
C GLN A 6 -12.96 5.49 4.50
N GLY A 7 -13.99 5.42 5.36
CA GLY A 7 -14.97 6.50 5.49
C GLY A 7 -14.35 7.80 6.00
N ARG A 8 -13.48 7.69 7.03
CA ARG A 8 -12.77 8.84 7.61
C ARG A 8 -11.84 9.48 6.58
N PHE A 9 -11.02 8.66 5.89
CA PHE A 9 -10.11 9.14 4.87
C PHE A 9 -10.86 9.81 3.70
N ARG A 10 -11.97 9.23 3.22
CA ARG A 10 -12.79 9.84 2.16
C ARG A 10 -13.39 11.18 2.60
N GLY A 11 -13.82 11.29 3.86
CA GLY A 11 -14.31 12.54 4.42
C GLY A 11 -13.24 13.64 4.36
N VAL A 12 -12.04 13.33 4.84
CA VAL A 12 -10.91 14.27 4.80
C VAL A 12 -10.48 14.60 3.36
N ASP A 13 -10.39 13.61 2.47
CA ASP A 13 -10.03 13.84 1.05
C ASP A 13 -11.05 14.74 0.36
N LYS A 14 -12.34 14.56 0.62
CA LYS A 14 -13.40 15.42 0.07
C LYS A 14 -13.25 16.86 0.56
N GLU A 15 -13.13 17.07 1.87
CA GLU A 15 -13.00 18.40 2.47
C GLU A 15 -11.72 19.10 2.00
N PHE A 16 -10.62 18.35 1.84
CA PHE A 16 -9.37 18.86 1.28
C PHE A 16 -9.54 19.34 -0.16
N ARG A 17 -10.17 18.54 -1.01
CA ARG A 17 -10.40 18.89 -2.42
C ARG A 17 -11.32 20.09 -2.58
N GLU A 18 -12.32 20.23 -1.71
CA GLU A 18 -13.19 21.41 -1.69
C GLU A 18 -12.39 22.68 -1.40
N ILE A 19 -11.54 22.67 -0.36
CA ILE A 19 -10.65 23.80 -0.05
C ILE A 19 -9.70 24.10 -1.21
N MET A 20 -9.08 23.07 -1.79
CA MET A 20 -8.16 23.24 -2.93
C MET A 20 -8.87 23.80 -4.18
N SER A 21 -10.11 23.41 -4.42
CA SER A 21 -10.94 23.94 -5.51
C SER A 21 -11.28 25.42 -5.30
N GLU A 22 -11.62 25.82 -4.07
CA GLU A 22 -11.84 27.22 -3.72
C GLU A 22 -10.57 28.07 -3.91
N ILE A 23 -9.41 27.56 -3.49
CA ILE A 23 -8.10 28.19 -3.70
C ILE A 23 -7.81 28.35 -5.19
N SER A 24 -8.07 27.30 -5.98
CA SER A 24 -7.89 27.35 -7.44
C SER A 24 -8.83 28.37 -8.10
N SER A 25 -10.04 28.54 -7.58
CA SER A 25 -11.04 29.46 -8.13
C SER A 25 -10.76 30.92 -7.77
N ASN A 26 -10.14 31.17 -6.62
CA ASN A 26 -9.79 32.52 -6.20
C ASN A 26 -8.47 32.53 -5.40
N PRO A 27 -7.31 32.68 -6.07
CA PRO A 27 -5.99 32.49 -5.46
C PRO A 27 -5.54 33.64 -4.53
N ARG A 28 -6.42 34.61 -4.22
CA ARG A 28 -6.07 35.77 -3.40
C ARG A 28 -5.96 35.36 -1.92
N LEU A 29 -4.73 35.32 -1.41
CA LEU A 29 -4.40 34.96 -0.02
C LEU A 29 -5.22 35.71 1.05
N VAL A 30 -5.57 36.98 0.78
CA VAL A 30 -6.33 37.82 1.72
C VAL A 30 -7.69 37.21 2.06
N ILE A 31 -8.33 36.52 1.10
CA ILE A 31 -9.65 35.92 1.29
C ILE A 31 -9.58 34.74 2.28
N PHE A 32 -8.53 33.92 2.17
CA PHE A 32 -8.31 32.80 3.08
C PHE A 32 -7.82 33.25 4.46
N ALA A 33 -7.00 34.32 4.51
CA ALA A 33 -6.56 34.91 5.78
C ALA A 33 -7.73 35.50 6.60
N GLN A 34 -8.82 35.90 5.95
CA GLN A 34 -10.03 36.39 6.61
C GLN A 34 -10.98 35.26 7.05
N ARG A 35 -10.76 34.02 6.58
CA ARG A 35 -11.59 32.85 6.90
C ARG A 35 -11.22 32.29 8.28
N LYS A 36 -12.04 32.58 9.29
CA LYS A 36 -11.75 32.22 10.69
C LYS A 36 -11.89 30.72 11.00
N ASP A 37 -12.70 30.02 10.23
CA ASP A 37 -13.00 28.59 10.32
C ASP A 37 -11.90 27.70 9.71
N LEU A 38 -11.17 28.20 8.69
CA LEU A 38 -10.18 27.41 7.94
C LEU A 38 -9.11 26.79 8.84
N SER A 39 -8.61 27.53 9.83
CA SER A 39 -7.61 27.00 10.77
C SER A 39 -8.14 25.81 11.58
N ASN A 40 -9.40 25.87 12.02
CA ASN A 40 -10.01 24.79 12.78
C ASN A 40 -10.30 23.58 11.90
N ILE A 41 -10.74 23.80 10.66
CA ILE A 41 -10.93 22.75 9.66
C ILE A 41 -9.61 22.02 9.40
N LEU A 42 -8.53 22.75 9.09
CA LEU A 42 -7.22 22.15 8.84
C LEU A 42 -6.67 21.36 10.04
N LYS A 43 -6.86 21.87 11.27
CA LYS A 43 -6.49 21.15 12.50
C LYS A 43 -7.31 19.87 12.68
N SER A 44 -8.61 19.92 12.42
CA SER A 44 -9.49 18.74 12.47
C SER A 44 -9.07 17.70 11.45
N MET A 45 -8.81 18.10 10.20
CA MET A 45 -8.34 17.22 9.15
C MET A 45 -7.00 16.57 9.50
N LEU A 46 -6.06 17.33 10.08
CA LEU A 46 -4.78 16.81 10.55
C LEU A 46 -4.96 15.75 11.65
N ASP A 47 -5.86 15.98 12.62
CA ASP A 47 -6.19 15.00 13.66
C ASP A 47 -6.80 13.72 13.06
N GLN A 48 -7.74 13.86 12.12
CA GLN A 48 -8.36 12.70 11.46
C GLN A 48 -7.33 11.90 10.63
N LEU A 49 -6.42 12.57 9.92
CA LEU A 49 -5.33 11.92 9.20
C LEU A 49 -4.37 11.20 10.15
N GLY A 50 -4.03 11.82 11.28
CA GLY A 50 -3.18 11.20 12.31
C GLY A 50 -3.79 9.90 12.84
N ARG A 51 -5.12 9.86 13.02
CA ARG A 51 -5.84 8.62 13.42
C ARG A 51 -5.79 7.56 12.32
N CYS A 52 -6.03 7.94 11.06
CA CYS A 52 -5.89 7.02 9.93
C CYS A 52 -4.48 6.43 9.84
N GLN A 53 -3.46 7.27 9.99
CA GLN A 53 -2.06 6.86 9.94
C GLN A 53 -1.70 5.91 11.09
N LYS A 54 -2.19 6.18 12.31
CA LYS A 54 -2.00 5.27 13.44
C LYS A 54 -2.60 3.89 13.18
N ALA A 55 -3.84 3.83 12.71
CA ALA A 55 -4.51 2.58 12.37
C ALA A 55 -3.81 1.83 11.23
N LEU A 56 -3.23 2.56 10.27
CA LEU A 56 -2.41 1.97 9.21
C LEU A 56 -1.13 1.34 9.77
N ASN A 57 -0.42 2.05 10.65
CA ASN A 57 0.81 1.55 11.28
C ASN A 57 0.54 0.29 12.12
N GLU A 58 -0.55 0.27 12.88
CA GLU A 58 -0.98 -0.91 13.65
C GLU A 58 -1.24 -2.11 12.72
N LEU A 59 -1.92 -1.90 11.59
CA LEU A 59 -2.14 -2.95 10.59
C LEU A 59 -0.82 -3.44 9.96
N LEU A 60 0.09 -2.53 9.60
CA LEU A 60 1.38 -2.89 9.01
C LEU A 60 2.24 -3.69 9.99
N GLU A 61 2.22 -3.31 11.26
CA GLU A 61 2.93 -4.04 12.31
C GLU A 61 2.33 -5.44 12.56
N GLU A 62 1.00 -5.56 12.55
CA GLU A 62 0.33 -6.86 12.60
C GLU A 62 0.79 -7.76 11.43
N LYS A 63 0.84 -7.23 10.20
CA LYS A 63 1.32 -7.99 9.04
C LYS A 63 2.80 -8.36 9.14
N ARG A 64 3.65 -7.46 9.65
CA ARG A 64 5.07 -7.75 9.94
C ARG A 64 5.24 -8.84 10.98
N SER A 65 4.38 -8.86 12.00
CA SER A 65 4.41 -9.89 13.05
C SER A 65 4.07 -11.29 12.52
N ILE A 66 3.18 -11.38 11.51
CA ILE A 66 2.80 -12.65 10.87
C ILE A 66 3.92 -13.14 9.95
N PHE A 67 4.52 -12.24 9.15
CA PHE A 67 5.61 -12.58 8.23
C PHE A 67 6.85 -11.69 8.47
N PRO A 68 7.83 -12.16 9.26
CA PRO A 68 8.97 -11.34 9.70
C PRO A 68 9.85 -10.77 8.57
N ARG A 69 9.79 -11.28 7.34
CA ARG A 69 10.56 -10.67 6.23
C ARG A 69 10.04 -9.29 5.84
N PHE A 70 8.80 -8.94 6.19
CA PHE A 70 8.26 -7.61 5.96
C PHE A 70 8.93 -6.51 6.80
N TYR A 71 9.74 -6.86 7.82
CA TYR A 71 10.58 -5.87 8.51
C TYR A 71 11.72 -5.33 7.62
N PHE A 72 12.06 -6.01 6.52
CA PHE A 72 13.15 -5.59 5.61
C PHE A 72 12.68 -4.72 4.44
N ILE A 73 11.38 -4.41 4.36
CA ILE A 73 10.81 -3.54 3.33
C ILE A 73 10.14 -2.32 3.97
N GLY A 74 10.10 -1.22 3.22
CA GLY A 74 9.46 0.02 3.65
C GLY A 74 7.94 -0.11 3.71
N ASP A 75 7.30 0.83 4.43
CA ASP A 75 5.84 0.86 4.57
C ASP A 75 5.13 1.00 3.21
N ASP A 76 5.67 1.81 2.29
CA ASP A 76 5.13 1.99 0.93
C ASP A 76 5.15 0.69 0.12
N ASP A 77 6.27 -0.05 0.17
CA ASP A 77 6.41 -1.35 -0.50
C ASP A 77 5.44 -2.37 0.09
N LEU A 78 5.32 -2.41 1.42
CA LEU A 78 4.40 -3.32 2.12
C LEU A 78 2.94 -3.01 1.77
N LEU A 79 2.56 -1.72 1.71
CA LEU A 79 1.22 -1.30 1.30
C LEU A 79 0.92 -1.67 -0.15
N GLU A 80 1.90 -1.55 -1.04
CA GLU A 80 1.74 -1.94 -2.44
C GLU A 80 1.52 -3.46 -2.57
N ILE A 81 2.30 -4.27 -1.84
CA ILE A 81 2.13 -5.73 -1.79
C ILE A 81 0.75 -6.12 -1.27
N LEU A 82 0.30 -5.50 -0.18
CA LEU A 82 -1.01 -5.78 0.43
C LEU A 82 -2.18 -5.27 -0.44
N GLY A 83 -1.97 -4.18 -1.17
CA GLY A 83 -2.99 -3.55 -2.03
C GLY A 83 -3.12 -4.20 -3.40
N GLN A 84 -2.03 -4.77 -3.93
CA GLN A 84 -1.94 -5.36 -5.27
C GLN A 84 -1.39 -6.79 -5.22
N SER A 85 -1.84 -7.57 -4.24
CA SER A 85 -1.38 -8.93 -3.96
C SER A 85 -1.60 -9.94 -5.08
N THR A 86 -2.43 -9.61 -6.07
CA THR A 86 -2.72 -10.44 -7.25
C THR A 86 -2.06 -9.95 -8.52
N ASN A 87 -1.35 -8.81 -8.48
CA ASN A 87 -0.69 -8.25 -9.66
C ASN A 87 0.70 -8.90 -9.86
N PRO A 88 0.91 -9.68 -10.94
CA PRO A 88 2.16 -10.42 -11.15
C PRO A 88 3.41 -9.53 -11.20
N THR A 89 3.29 -8.34 -11.77
CA THR A 89 4.39 -7.37 -11.89
C THR A 89 4.83 -6.84 -10.52
N VAL A 90 3.85 -6.57 -9.64
CA VAL A 90 4.09 -6.12 -8.27
C VAL A 90 4.71 -7.25 -7.45
N ILE A 91 4.16 -8.46 -7.56
CA ILE A 91 4.69 -9.67 -6.91
C ILE A 91 6.16 -9.88 -7.27
N GLN A 92 6.54 -9.84 -8.55
CA GLN A 92 7.94 -10.02 -8.95
C GLN A 92 8.87 -8.96 -8.38
N THR A 93 8.46 -7.69 -8.46
CA THR A 93 9.28 -6.56 -8.00
C THR A 93 9.61 -6.69 -6.51
N HIS A 94 8.62 -7.09 -5.71
CA HIS A 94 8.77 -7.20 -4.26
C HIS A 94 9.35 -8.53 -3.80
N LEU A 95 9.06 -9.65 -4.48
CA LEU A 95 9.71 -10.94 -4.19
C LEU A 95 11.23 -10.84 -4.32
N LYS A 96 11.72 -10.11 -5.31
CA LYS A 96 13.15 -9.83 -5.48
C LYS A 96 13.74 -9.06 -4.30
N LYS A 97 12.98 -8.14 -3.69
CA LYS A 97 13.40 -7.41 -2.49
C LYS A 97 13.37 -8.29 -1.23
N LEU A 98 12.36 -9.17 -1.11
CA LEU A 98 12.15 -10.04 0.04
C LEU A 98 13.06 -11.29 0.06
N PHE A 99 13.47 -11.76 -1.12
CA PHE A 99 14.27 -12.96 -1.30
C PHE A 99 15.45 -12.69 -2.23
N ALA A 100 16.65 -12.53 -1.66
CA ALA A 100 17.86 -12.27 -2.44
C ALA A 100 18.18 -13.36 -3.49
N GLY A 101 17.73 -14.60 -3.28
CA GLY A 101 17.93 -15.72 -4.21
C GLY A 101 16.92 -15.79 -5.36
N ILE A 102 15.86 -14.98 -5.33
CA ILE A 102 14.80 -14.98 -6.35
C ILE A 102 14.91 -13.68 -7.14
N HIS A 103 15.27 -13.78 -8.43
CA HIS A 103 15.27 -12.61 -9.31
C HIS A 103 13.89 -12.39 -9.93
N THR A 104 13.28 -13.46 -10.45
CA THR A 104 11.91 -13.47 -10.97
C THR A 104 11.24 -14.81 -10.66
N VAL A 105 9.92 -14.87 -10.82
CA VAL A 105 9.15 -16.12 -10.69
C VAL A 105 8.43 -16.44 -11.99
N GLN A 106 8.26 -17.73 -12.27
CA GLN A 106 7.51 -18.22 -13.41
C GLN A 106 6.05 -18.41 -13.02
N PHE A 107 5.16 -17.67 -13.68
CA PHE A 107 3.72 -17.84 -13.55
C PHE A 107 3.18 -18.87 -14.55
N ASP A 108 1.99 -19.38 -14.28
CA ASP A 108 1.19 -20.12 -15.24
C ASP A 108 0.53 -19.20 -16.30
N GLU A 109 -0.12 -19.79 -17.31
CA GLU A 109 -0.77 -19.03 -18.40
C GLU A 109 -1.86 -18.07 -17.89
N THR A 110 -2.44 -18.36 -16.73
CA THR A 110 -3.50 -17.57 -16.12
C THR A 110 -3.00 -16.55 -15.08
N ASN A 111 -1.70 -16.52 -14.78
CA ASN A 111 -1.08 -15.73 -13.72
C ASN A 111 -1.70 -15.93 -12.32
N GLN A 112 -2.23 -17.12 -12.04
CA GLN A 112 -2.81 -17.49 -10.75
C GLN A 112 -1.88 -18.36 -9.91
N ASN A 113 -0.89 -18.99 -10.54
CA ASN A 113 0.00 -19.94 -9.89
C ASN A 113 1.47 -19.63 -10.19
N ILE A 114 2.33 -19.80 -9.20
CA ILE A 114 3.79 -19.77 -9.35
C ILE A 114 4.29 -21.21 -9.52
N LEU A 115 4.98 -21.45 -10.63
CA LEU A 115 5.48 -22.75 -11.06
C LEU A 115 6.97 -22.94 -10.76
N GLY A 116 7.73 -21.86 -10.65
CA GLY A 116 9.18 -21.90 -10.53
C GLY A 116 9.76 -20.55 -10.13
N MET A 117 11.02 -20.57 -9.69
CA MET A 117 11.81 -19.38 -9.38
C MET A 117 13.01 -19.30 -10.32
N ARG A 118 13.40 -18.07 -10.69
CA ARG A 118 14.52 -17.81 -11.58
C ARG A 118 15.58 -16.95 -10.88
N SER A 119 16.84 -17.34 -10.97
CA SER A 119 17.98 -16.58 -10.44
C SER A 119 18.36 -15.42 -11.35
N LEU A 120 19.28 -14.56 -10.90
CA LEU A 120 19.82 -13.46 -11.72
C LEU A 120 20.52 -13.97 -12.98
N ASP A 121 21.20 -15.11 -12.88
CA ASP A 121 21.93 -15.76 -13.98
C ASP A 121 21.01 -16.54 -14.93
N GLY A 122 19.69 -16.52 -14.67
CA GLY A 122 18.68 -17.15 -15.50
C GLY A 122 18.43 -18.63 -15.19
N GLU A 123 19.05 -19.18 -14.15
CA GLU A 123 18.78 -20.53 -13.66
C GLU A 123 17.31 -20.63 -13.25
N LEU A 124 16.59 -21.61 -13.80
CA LEU A 124 15.18 -21.85 -13.48
C LEU A 124 15.07 -23.10 -12.61
N VAL A 125 14.55 -22.91 -11.39
CA VAL A 125 14.26 -24.00 -10.46
C VAL A 125 12.74 -24.18 -10.39
N PRO A 126 12.19 -25.28 -10.93
CA PRO A 126 10.77 -25.57 -10.81
C PRO A 126 10.42 -25.92 -9.36
N LEU A 127 9.26 -25.45 -8.90
CA LEU A 127 8.75 -25.78 -7.58
C LEU A 127 8.11 -27.17 -7.62
N THR A 128 8.36 -27.99 -6.60
CA THR A 128 7.75 -29.34 -6.48
C THR A 128 6.23 -29.27 -6.35
N LYS A 129 5.72 -28.19 -5.75
CA LYS A 129 4.29 -27.89 -5.62
C LYS A 129 4.06 -26.46 -6.10
N GLN A 130 3.07 -26.29 -6.98
CA GLN A 130 2.66 -24.96 -7.42
C GLN A 130 2.10 -24.14 -6.24
N ILE A 131 2.44 -22.86 -6.21
CA ILE A 131 1.93 -21.92 -5.20
C ILE A 131 0.79 -21.13 -5.82
N ARG A 132 -0.40 -21.21 -5.23
CA ARG A 132 -1.55 -20.44 -5.69
C ARG A 132 -1.51 -19.05 -5.07
N ILE A 133 -1.61 -18.02 -5.90
CA ILE A 133 -1.64 -16.63 -5.47
C ILE A 133 -3.03 -16.35 -4.88
N THR A 134 -3.05 -15.90 -3.63
CA THR A 134 -4.28 -15.49 -2.93
C THR A 134 -4.15 -14.04 -2.47
N PRO A 135 -5.27 -13.37 -2.15
CA PRO A 135 -5.24 -11.99 -1.68
C PRO A 135 -4.46 -11.79 -0.37
N SER A 136 -4.41 -12.82 0.49
CA SER A 136 -3.63 -12.86 1.73
C SER A 136 -2.19 -13.24 1.40
N VAL A 137 -1.31 -12.25 1.27
CA VAL A 137 0.08 -12.45 0.82
C VAL A 137 0.86 -13.33 1.79
N GLU A 138 0.62 -13.13 3.08
CA GLU A 138 1.20 -13.90 4.18
C GLU A 138 0.86 -15.40 4.18
N ASP A 139 -0.19 -15.84 3.48
CA ASP A 139 -0.60 -17.25 3.47
C ASP A 139 0.16 -18.07 2.41
N TRP A 140 0.65 -17.42 1.35
CA TRP A 140 1.33 -18.09 0.24
C TRP A 140 2.84 -17.78 0.13
N LEU A 141 3.34 -16.79 0.88
CA LEU A 141 4.77 -16.49 1.06
C LEU A 141 5.40 -17.32 2.18
#